data_AF-A0A2V4DVF2-F1
#
_entry.id   AF-A0A2V4DVF2-F1
#
_cell.length_a   1.000
_cell.length_b   1.000
_cell.length_c   1.000
_cell.angle_alpha   90.00
_cell.angle_beta   90.00
_cell.angle_gamma   90.00
#
_symmetry.space_group_name_H-M   'P 1'
#
loop_
_entity.id
_entity.type
_entity.pdbx_description
1 polymer ?
#
loop_
_entity_poly.entity_id
_entity_poly.type
_entity_poly.pdbx_seq_one_letter_code
_entity_poly.pdbx_strand_id
1 'polypeptide(L)' 'MAKAHSKLKLTTDKAPAPQPNERFYTIGYVPQGIKPNPRPQLTIKGRWLEQIGFYVGSPVIIKIEQGKLVIELAMQF' A
#
# COMPACT_ATOMS: atom_id res chain seq x y z
N MET A 1 -28.97 27.01 4.21
CA MET A 1 -28.27 27.07 2.91
C MET A 1 -26.92 26.38 3.07
N ALA A 2 -26.69 25.28 2.36
CA ALA A 2 -25.37 24.77 1.95
C ALA A 2 -25.61 23.61 0.99
N LYS A 3 -25.33 23.80 -0.30
CA LYS A 3 -25.26 22.71 -1.30
C LYS A 3 -23.79 22.46 -1.59
N ALA A 4 -23.38 21.20 -1.56
CA ALA A 4 -22.23 20.72 -2.31
C ALA A 4 -22.54 19.29 -2.75
N HIS A 5 -22.81 19.13 -4.04
CA HIS A 5 -22.93 17.83 -4.69
C HIS A 5 -21.52 17.42 -5.14
N SER A 6 -21.00 16.30 -4.63
CA SER A 6 -19.84 15.64 -5.25
C SER A 6 -20.32 14.36 -5.91
N LYS A 7 -20.53 14.39 -7.23
CA LYS A 7 -20.82 13.21 -8.05
C LYS A 7 -19.50 12.66 -8.57
N LEU A 8 -19.02 11.56 -7.98
CA LEU A 8 -18.08 10.68 -8.67
C LEU A 8 -18.83 9.97 -9.80
N LYS A 9 -18.68 10.47 -11.02
CA LYS A 9 -19.10 9.75 -12.23
C LYS A 9 -18.06 8.68 -12.53
N LEU A 10 -18.44 7.42 -12.37
CA LEU A 10 -17.71 6.30 -12.95
C LEU A 10 -18.40 5.95 -14.27
N THR A 11 -17.79 6.29 -15.40
CA THR A 11 -18.24 5.84 -16.73
C THR A 11 -17.52 4.56 -17.10
N THR A 12 -18.33 3.54 -17.41
CA THR A 12 -17.97 2.23 -17.98
C THR A 12 -17.23 2.39 -19.30
N ASP A 13 -16.05 1.76 -19.42
CA ASP A 13 -15.59 1.15 -20.68
C ASP A 13 -14.72 -0.07 -20.37
N LYS A 14 -14.87 -1.13 -21.18
CA LYS A 14 -14.41 -2.50 -20.93
C LYS A 14 -13.06 -2.71 -21.60
N ALA A 15 -11.99 -2.33 -20.92
CA ALA A 15 -10.63 -2.82 -21.13
C ALA A 15 -10.13 -3.38 -19.79
N PRO A 16 -9.15 -4.31 -19.73
CA PRO A 16 -8.50 -4.64 -18.46
C PRO A 16 -7.90 -3.33 -17.94
N ALA A 17 -8.55 -2.73 -16.95
CA ALA A 17 -8.07 -1.49 -16.36
C ALA A 17 -6.64 -1.75 -15.90
N PRO A 18 -5.65 -0.92 -16.31
CA PRO A 18 -4.34 -0.95 -15.70
C PRO A 18 -4.56 -0.86 -14.19
N GLN A 19 -4.17 -1.91 -13.46
CA GLN A 19 -4.31 -1.91 -12.02
C GLN A 19 -3.55 -0.68 -11.53
N PRO A 20 -4.19 0.26 -10.79
CA PRO A 20 -3.51 1.46 -10.34
C PRO A 20 -2.26 1.06 -9.56
N ASN A 21 -1.11 1.42 -10.14
CA ASN A 21 0.22 1.10 -9.64
C ASN A 21 0.56 1.86 -8.35
N GLU A 22 -0.21 2.90 -8.04
CA GLU A 22 -0.01 3.77 -6.89
C GLU A 22 -1.30 3.90 -6.08
N ARG A 23 -1.16 3.88 -4.75
CA ARG A 23 -2.26 4.04 -3.79
C ARG A 23 -1.85 5.04 -2.72
N PHE A 24 -2.72 6.02 -2.46
CA PHE A 24 -2.49 7.05 -1.45
C PHE A 24 -3.11 6.61 -0.11
N TYR A 25 -2.28 6.51 0.92
CA TYR A 25 -2.69 6.17 2.29
C TYR A 25 -2.21 7.26 3.26
N THR A 26 -3.06 7.67 4.19
CA THR A 26 -2.65 8.54 5.31
C THR A 26 -2.21 7.66 6.47
N ILE A 27 -1.08 7.99 7.08
CA ILE A 27 -0.58 7.30 8.28
C ILE A 27 -1.55 7.57 9.43
N GLY A 28 -2.18 6.51 9.94
CA GLY A 28 -3.00 6.54 11.14
C GLY A 28 -2.40 5.65 12.22
N TYR A 29 -2.34 6.15 13.45
CA TYR A 29 -1.96 5.35 14.60
C TYR A 29 -3.22 4.76 15.25
N VAL A 30 -3.20 3.46 15.50
CA VAL A 30 -4.25 2.80 16.29
C VAL A 30 -3.80 2.81 17.75
N PRO A 31 -4.49 3.53 18.65
CA PRO A 31 -4.14 3.50 20.07
C PRO A 31 -4.37 2.09 20.64
N GLN A 32 -3.31 1.47 21.17
CA GLN A 32 -3.32 0.05 21.57
C GLN A 32 -3.80 -0.22 23.01
N GLY A 33 -4.38 0.77 23.69
CA GLY A 33 -4.84 0.63 25.07
C GLY A 33 -3.69 0.33 26.06
N ILE A 34 -3.86 -0.70 26.91
CA ILE A 34 -2.91 -1.08 27.99
C ILE A 34 -1.73 -1.94 27.48
N LYS A 35 -1.75 -2.39 26.22
CA LYS A 35 -0.68 -3.23 25.70
C LYS A 35 0.61 -2.40 25.48
N PRO A 36 1.79 -2.99 25.75
CA PRO A 36 3.05 -2.35 25.39
C PRO A 36 3.05 -1.98 23.91
N ASN A 37 3.60 -0.81 23.59
CA ASN A 37 3.54 -0.25 22.25
C ASN A 37 4.19 -1.25 21.28
N PRO A 38 3.45 -1.77 20.27
CA PRO A 38 4.04 -2.69 19.32
C PRO A 38 5.16 -1.98 18.57
N ARG A 39 6.12 -2.75 18.07
CA ARG A 39 7.12 -2.21 17.15
C ARG A 39 6.39 -1.57 15.97
N PRO A 40 6.83 -0.41 15.48
CA PRO A 40 6.21 0.22 14.33
C PRO A 40 6.21 -0.75 13.15
N GLN A 41 5.03 -1.01 12.59
CA GLN A 41 4.83 -1.97 11.52
C GLN A 41 4.06 -1.32 10.37
N LEU A 42 4.56 -1.49 9.15
CA LEU A 42 3.83 -1.17 7.92
C LEU A 42 3.25 -2.47 7.36
N THR A 43 1.92 -2.57 7.30
CA THR A 43 1.24 -3.74 6.73
C THR A 43 0.68 -3.39 5.36
N ILE A 44 1.27 -3.95 4.30
CA ILE A 44 0.79 -3.81 2.92
C ILE A 44 0.01 -5.06 2.56
N LYS A 45 -1.21 -4.92 2.04
CA LYS A 45 -2.09 -6.05 1.69
C LYS A 45 -2.54 -5.97 0.23
N GLY A 46 -2.75 -7.13 -0.37
CA GLY A 46 -3.43 -7.29 -1.65
C GLY A 46 -2.75 -8.29 -2.59
N ARG A 47 -3.54 -8.85 -3.53
CA ARG A 47 -3.05 -9.80 -4.54
C ARG A 47 -2.02 -9.20 -5.51
N TRP A 48 -1.94 -7.87 -5.59
CA TRP A 48 -0.98 -7.16 -6.45
C TRP A 48 0.47 -7.37 -6.03
N LEU A 49 0.75 -7.72 -4.77
CA LEU A 49 2.10 -8.05 -4.30
C LEU A 49 2.67 -9.29 -4.99
N GLU A 50 1.87 -10.35 -5.11
CA GLU A 50 2.25 -11.56 -5.83
C GLU A 50 2.44 -11.28 -7.33
N GLN A 51 1.60 -10.42 -7.91
CA GLN A 51 1.69 -10.04 -9.34
C GLN A 51 3.02 -9.37 -9.70
N ILE A 52 3.69 -8.72 -8.75
CA ILE A 52 5.00 -8.07 -8.94
C ILE A 52 6.15 -8.89 -8.32
N GLY A 53 5.90 -10.14 -7.90
CA GLY A 53 6.93 -11.10 -7.47
C GLY A 53 7.20 -11.19 -5.97
N PHE A 54 6.45 -10.48 -5.12
CA PHE A 54 6.54 -10.65 -3.66
C PHE A 54 5.73 -11.87 -3.20
N TYR A 55 6.39 -13.02 -3.17
CA TYR A 55 5.83 -14.27 -2.64
C TYR A 55 6.24 -14.49 -1.19
N VAL A 56 5.49 -15.36 -0.49
CA VAL A 56 5.84 -15.78 0.86
C VAL A 56 7.19 -16.49 0.84
N GLY A 57 8.13 -16.03 1.67
CA GLY A 57 9.49 -16.57 1.74
C GLY A 57 10.48 -15.94 0.76
N SER A 58 10.04 -15.05 -0.14
CA SER A 58 10.97 -14.31 -1.01
C SER A 58 11.85 -13.36 -0.18
N PRO A 59 13.17 -13.37 -0.37
CA PRO A 59 14.04 -12.40 0.27
C PRO A 59 13.80 -11.00 -0.31
N VAL A 60 13.80 -9.99 0.55
CA VAL A 60 13.57 -8.59 0.17
C VAL A 60 14.65 -7.69 0.76
N ILE A 61 14.93 -6.59 0.07
CA ILE A 61 15.83 -5.53 0.52
C ILE A 61 14.98 -4.32 0.88
N ILE A 62 15.20 -3.78 2.08
CA ILE A 62 14.56 -2.54 2.53
C ILE A 62 15.61 -1.44 2.49
N LYS A 63 15.40 -0.43 1.63
CA LYS A 63 16.25 0.77 1.56
C LYS A 63 15.51 1.93 2.20
N ILE A 64 16.23 2.70 3.01
CA ILE A 64 15.72 3.88 3.69
C ILE A 64 16.37 5.09 3.03
N GLU A 65 15.54 5.96 2.46
CA GLU A 65 15.96 7.24 1.90
C GLU A 65 15.21 8.38 2.59
N GLN A 66 15.62 9.63 2.36
CA GLN A 66 14.95 10.78 2.95
C GLN A 66 13.48 10.84 2.49
N GLY A 67 12.56 10.58 3.44
CA GLY A 67 11.12 10.58 3.19
C GLY A 67 10.58 9.37 2.42
N LYS A 68 11.39 8.32 2.19
CA LYS A 68 10.97 7.14 1.42
C LYS A 68 11.43 5.84 2.07
N LEU A 69 10.57 4.82 1.96
CA LEU A 69 10.90 3.44 2.26
C LEU A 69 10.74 2.64 0.96
N VAL A 70 11.84 2.13 0.43
CA VAL A 70 11.84 1.38 -0.82
C VAL A 70 12.00 -0.11 -0.50
N ILE A 71 11.06 -0.92 -0.99
CA ILE A 71 11.07 -2.38 -0.80
C ILE A 71 11.32 -3.02 -2.17
N GLU A 72 12.43 -3.74 -2.29
CA GLU A 72 12.85 -4.42 -3.51
C GLU A 72 12.97 -5.92 -3.27
N LEU A 73 12.76 -6.73 -4.31
CA LEU A 73 13.10 -8.15 -4.25
C LEU A 73 14.63 -8.29 -4.25
N ALA A 74 15.15 -9.13 -3.37
CA ALA A 74 16.56 -9.48 -3.43
C ALA A 74 16.77 -10.42 -4.63
N MET A 75 17.62 -10.04 -5.58
CA MET A 75 18.07 -10.98 -6.61
C MET A 75 18.90 -12.07 -5.92
N GLN A 76 18.39 -13.29 -5.91
CA GLN A 76 19.17 -14.47 -5.52
C GLN A 76 20.17 -14.76 -6.65
N PHE A 77 21.46 -14.70 -6.33
CA PHE A 77 22.54 -15.23 -7.16
C PHE A 77 22.61 -16.75 -7.03
#